data_AF-A0A2E2WF12-F1
#
_entry.id   AF-A0A2E2WF12-F1
#
_cell.length_a   1.000
_cell.length_b   1.000
_cell.length_c   1.000
_cell.angle_alpha   90.00
_cell.angle_beta   90.00
_cell.angle_gamma   90.00
#
_symmetry.space_group_name_H-M   'P 1'
#
loop_
_entity.id
_entity.type
_entity.pdbx_description
1 polymer ?
#
loop_
_entity_poly.entity_id
_entity_poly.type
_entity_poly.pdbx_seq_one_letter_code
_entity_poly.pdbx_strand_id
1 'polypeptide(L)' 'MPITIEVRDSNIGKSMMQLKRTLIREGIFKELKKRKFYLKPSRALRLKRENAAKQRNKDIKREVRAAIKADY' A
#
# COMPACT_ATOMS: atom_id res chain seq x y z
N MET A 1 -1.79 11.84 -14.65
CA MET A 1 -3.27 11.86 -14.78
C MET A 1 -3.87 12.10 -13.40
N PRO A 2 -4.88 12.97 -13.26
CA PRO A 2 -5.58 13.16 -11.99
C PRO A 2 -6.36 11.89 -11.61
N ILE A 3 -6.38 11.53 -10.33
CA ILE A 3 -7.16 10.39 -9.82
C ILE A 3 -8.56 10.90 -9.53
N THR A 4 -9.51 10.54 -10.38
CA THR A 4 -10.93 10.91 -10.24
C THR A 4 -11.75 9.67 -9.93
N ILE A 5 -12.71 9.79 -9.02
CA ILE A 5 -13.65 8.71 -8.68
C ILE A 5 -15.05 9.28 -8.73
N GLU A 6 -15.88 8.63 -9.52
CA GLU A 6 -17.30 8.96 -9.64
C GLU A 6 -18.08 8.38 -8.46
N VAL A 7 -18.96 9.20 -7.89
CA VAL A 7 -19.89 8.76 -6.86
C VAL A 7 -21.14 8.23 -7.54
N ARG A 8 -21.42 6.93 -7.39
CA ARG A 8 -22.65 6.29 -7.87
C ARG A 8 -23.65 6.15 -6.72
N ASP A 9 -24.93 6.33 -7.02
CA ASP A 9 -26.05 6.11 -6.10
C ASP A 9 -25.98 6.93 -4.80
N SER A 10 -25.39 8.14 -4.86
CA SER A 10 -25.13 9.01 -3.70
C SER A 10 -24.33 8.35 -2.57
N ASN A 11 -23.66 7.22 -2.82
CA ASN A 11 -22.92 6.50 -1.80
C ASN A 11 -21.50 7.08 -1.64
N ILE A 12 -21.43 8.17 -0.88
CA ILE A 12 -20.19 8.90 -0.59
C ILE A 12 -19.19 8.02 0.18
N GLY A 13 -19.67 7.23 1.14
CA GLY A 13 -18.81 6.39 1.98
C GLY A 13 -18.01 5.36 1.19
N LYS A 14 -18.69 4.64 0.27
CA LYS A 14 -18.03 3.64 -0.59
C LYS A 14 -17.04 4.30 -1.55
N SER A 15 -17.40 5.44 -2.12
CA SER A 15 -16.57 6.20 -3.06
C SER A 15 -15.29 6.71 -2.38
N MET A 16 -15.40 7.19 -1.13
CA MET A 16 -14.25 7.61 -0.33
C MET A 16 -13.32 6.43 0.02
N MET A 17 -13.89 5.26 0.36
CA MET A 17 -13.10 4.06 0.60
C MET A 17 -12.35 3.62 -0.66
N GLN A 18 -13.01 3.69 -1.82
CA GLN A 18 -12.38 3.39 -3.11
C GLN A 18 -11.24 4.38 -3.40
N LEU A 19 -11.44 5.67 -3.15
CA LEU A 19 -10.39 6.69 -3.28
C LEU A 19 -9.18 6.36 -2.44
N LYS A 20 -9.40 6.08 -1.15
CA LYS A 20 -8.32 5.67 -0.25
C LYS A 20 -7.59 4.43 -0.77
N ARG A 21 -8.29 3.41 -1.27
CA ARG A 21 -7.67 2.20 -1.84
C ARG A 21 -6.86 2.49 -3.09
N THR A 22 -7.38 3.31 -4.01
CA THR A 22 -6.68 3.73 -5.22
C THR A 22 -5.41 4.50 -4.87
N LEU A 23 -5.49 5.50 -3.97
CA LEU A 23 -4.34 6.28 -3.50
C LEU A 23 -3.27 5.42 -2.80
N ILE A 24 -3.69 4.39 -2.06
CA ILE A 24 -2.76 3.43 -1.44
C ILE A 24 -2.08 2.56 -2.50
N ARG A 25 -2.82 2.12 -3.53
CA ARG A 25 -2.28 1.32 -4.64
C ARG A 25 -1.25 2.09 -5.45
N GLU A 26 -1.56 3.34 -5.77
CA GLU A 26 -0.64 4.29 -6.43
C GLU A 26 0.56 4.67 -5.54
N GLY A 27 0.51 4.39 -4.23
CA GLY A 27 1.63 4.63 -3.32
C GLY A 27 1.82 6.10 -2.92
N ILE A 28 0.91 7.00 -3.29
CA ILE A 28 1.00 8.44 -3.04
C ILE A 28 1.23 8.75 -1.55
N PHE A 29 0.51 8.09 -0.65
CA PHE A 29 0.71 8.29 0.79
C PHE A 29 2.11 7.88 1.28
N LYS A 30 2.71 6.85 0.67
CA LYS A 30 4.08 6.43 1.01
C LYS A 30 5.09 7.44 0.49
N GLU A 31 4.86 8.00 -0.69
CA GLU A 31 5.71 9.04 -1.26
C GLU A 31 5.65 10.33 -0.46
N LEU A 32 4.45 10.81 -0.12
CA LEU A 32 4.26 11.99 0.72
C LEU A 32 5.00 11.85 2.05
N LYS A 33 4.93 10.68 2.69
CA LYS A 33 5.67 10.41 3.93
C LYS A 33 7.18 10.40 3.72
N LYS A 34 7.66 9.87 2.60
CA LYS A 34 9.10 9.84 2.26
C LYS A 34 9.65 11.23 1.96
N ARG A 35 8.85 12.09 1.32
CA ARG A 35 9.24 13.44 0.91
C ARG A 35 9.08 14.49 2.02
N LYS A 36 8.43 14.16 3.14
CA LYS A 36 8.15 15.11 4.24
C LYS A 36 9.40 15.76 4.81
N PHE A 37 10.52 15.04 4.91
CA PHE A 37 11.79 15.54 5.43
C PHE A 37 12.96 14.92 4.68
N TYR A 38 14.11 15.60 4.68
CA TYR A 38 15.34 15.05 4.13
C TYR A 38 15.76 13.77 4.87
N LEU A 39 16.14 12.76 4.10
CA LEU A 39 16.67 11.50 4.61
C LEU A 39 18.08 11.31 4.07
N LYS A 40 19.06 11.16 4.98
CA LYS A 40 20.43 10.80 4.61
C LYS A 40 20.41 9.54 3.72
N PRO A 41 21.23 9.46 2.65
CA PRO A 41 21.22 8.34 1.71
C PRO A 41 21.42 6.97 2.37
N SER A 42 22.28 6.87 3.40
CA SER A 42 22.48 5.63 4.16
C SER A 42 21.21 5.12 4.83
N ARG A 43 20.42 6.03 5.42
CA ARG A 43 19.15 5.69 6.07
C ARG A 43 18.08 5.32 5.03
N ALA A 44 18.08 5.96 3.87
CA ALA A 44 17.19 5.60 2.76
C ALA A 44 17.46 4.18 2.24
N LEU A 45 18.74 3.80 2.10
CA LEU A 45 19.15 2.45 1.72
C LEU A 45 18.73 1.40 2.76
N ARG A 46 18.92 1.68 4.06
CA ARG A 46 18.48 0.79 5.13
C ARG A 46 16.97 0.58 5.12
N LEU A 47 16.20 1.67 4.99
CA LEU A 47 14.75 1.61 4.93
C LEU A 47 14.24 0.83 3.70
N LYS A 48 14.93 0.94 2.56
CA LYS A 48 14.62 0.13 1.37
C LYS A 48 14.75 -1.37 1.65
N ARG A 49 15.85 -1.79 2.30
CA ARG A 49 16.08 -3.20 2.68
C ARG A 49 15.03 -3.71 3.69
N GLU A 50 14.75 -2.92 4.73
CA GLU A 50 13.74 -3.27 5.73
C GLU A 50 12.33 -3.39 5.12
N ASN A 51 11.95 -2.47 4.22
CA ASN A 51 10.67 -2.52 3.55
C ASN A 51 10.55 -3.74 2.64
N ALA A 52 11.63 -4.12 1.94
CA ALA A 52 11.67 -5.32 1.13
C ALA A 52 11.51 -6.59 1.99
N ALA A 53 12.22 -6.68 3.11
CA ALA A 53 12.08 -7.80 4.05
C ALA A 53 10.65 -7.90 4.61
N LYS A 54 10.05 -6.76 5.00
CA LYS A 54 8.65 -6.71 5.44
C LYS A 54 7.67 -7.18 4.36
N GLN A 55 7.94 -6.87 3.09
CA GLN A 55 7.11 -7.31 1.99
C GLN A 55 7.22 -8.81 1.76
N ARG A 56 8.44 -9.36 1.70
CA ARG A 56 8.67 -10.82 1.60
C ARG A 56 7.95 -11.59 2.71
N ASN A 57 8.05 -11.13 3.95
CA ASN A 57 7.37 -11.78 5.08
C ASN A 57 5.84 -11.74 4.95
N LYS A 58 5.28 -10.71 4.31
CA LYS A 58 3.84 -10.64 4.04
C LYS A 58 3.42 -11.60 2.94
N ASP A 59 4.25 -11.75 1.92
CA ASP A 59 3.97 -12.62 0.78
C ASP A 59 4.02 -14.09 1.22
N ILE A 60 5.04 -14.50 1.98
CA ILE A 60 5.11 -15.83 2.62
C ILE A 60 3.88 -16.10 3.48
N LYS A 61 3.47 -15.15 4.33
CA LYS A 61 2.26 -15.31 5.16
C LYS A 61 0.99 -15.44 4.32
N ARG A 62 0.94 -14.81 3.15
CA ARG A 62 -0.19 -14.93 2.22
C ARG A 62 -0.23 -16.32 1.60
N GLU A 63 0.93 -16.83 1.18
CA GLU A 63 1.07 -18.18 0.61
C GLU A 63 0.69 -19.27 1.61
N VAL A 64 1.20 -19.20 2.84
CA VAL A 64 0.86 -20.15 3.91
C VAL A 64 -0.66 -20.15 4.17
N ARG A 65 -1.28 -18.98 4.25
CA ARG A 65 -2.74 -18.89 4.42
C ARG A 65 -3.51 -19.45 3.23
N ALA A 66 -3.00 -19.27 2.01
CA ALA A 66 -3.62 -19.82 0.82
C ALA A 66 -3.53 -21.35 0.79
N ALA A 67 -2.38 -21.91 1.17
CA ALA A 67 -2.19 -23.35 1.31
C ALA A 67 -3.13 -23.96 2.36
N ILE A 68 -3.22 -23.35 3.55
CA ILE A 68 -4.17 -23.78 4.60
C ILE A 68 -5.62 -23.74 4.11
N LYS A 69 -5.98 -22.72 3.31
CA LYS A 69 -7.33 -22.62 2.74
C LYS A 69 -7.59 -23.66 1.65
N ALA A 70 -6.56 -24.08 0.91
CA ALA A 70 -6.71 -25.07 -0.17
C ALA A 70 -6.80 -26.50 0.36
N ASP A 71 -6.25 -26.75 1.54
CA ASP A 71 -6.29 -28.03 2.25
C ASP A 71 -7.61 -28.28 3.01
N TYR A 72 -8.49 -27.25 3.08
CA TYR A 72 -9.78 -27.25 3.77
C TYR A 72 -10.94 -27.16 2.76
#